data_AF-A0A943FDF2-F1
#
_entry.id   AF-A0A943FDF2-F1
#
_cell.length_a   1.000
_cell.length_b   1.000
_cell.length_c   1.000
_cell.angle_alpha   90.00
_cell.angle_beta   90.00
_cell.angle_gamma   90.00
#
_symmetry.space_group_name_H-M   'P 1'
#
loop_
_entity.id
_entity.type
_entity.pdbx_description
1 polymer ?
#
loop_
_entity_poly.entity_id
_entity_poly.type
_entity_poly.pdbx_seq_one_letter_code
_entity_poly.pdbx_strand_id
1 'polypeptide(L)'
;MGIFKKEERLETRTISGQELIQVLGYYARRMRQAIDMNTYTAETAAMVEYHGQPYEVGLKYHTRKARKEGQIGFDARYASFYIGKEVYYSLGEFMQYARMDGCRIADITGGIEVFPEVLEILDSNL
;
A
#
# COMPACT_ATOMS: atom_id res chain seq x y z
N MET A 1 11.42 -28.57 -27.72
CA MET A 1 10.96 -28.75 -26.33
C MET A 1 11.34 -27.51 -25.56
N GLY A 2 10.37 -26.67 -25.23
CA GLY A 2 10.61 -25.41 -24.53
C GLY A 2 11.03 -25.68 -23.09
N ILE A 3 12.19 -25.17 -22.71
CA ILE A 3 12.64 -25.12 -21.32
C ILE A 3 11.81 -24.02 -20.67
N PHE A 4 10.65 -24.37 -20.10
CA PHE A 4 10.01 -23.51 -19.12
C PHE A 4 10.93 -23.49 -17.91
N LYS A 5 11.71 -22.41 -17.78
CA LYS A 5 12.32 -22.06 -16.51
C LYS A 5 11.18 -21.97 -15.51
N LYS A 6 11.17 -22.86 -14.50
CA LYS A 6 10.46 -22.60 -13.26
C LYS A 6 10.97 -21.24 -12.79
N GLU A 7 10.14 -20.21 -12.91
CA GLU A 7 10.36 -18.98 -12.15
C GLU A 7 10.50 -19.42 -10.69
N GLU A 8 11.65 -19.10 -10.09
CA GLU A 8 11.81 -19.18 -8.65
C GLU A 8 10.66 -18.34 -8.08
N ARG A 9 9.64 -19.00 -7.53
CA ARG A 9 8.65 -18.32 -6.71
C ARG A 9 9.45 -17.73 -5.55
N LEU A 10 9.79 -16.45 -5.67
CA LEU A 10 10.17 -15.59 -4.55
C LEU A 10 9.24 -15.96 -3.40
N GLU A 11 9.80 -16.31 -2.24
CA GLU A 11 9.02 -16.82 -1.10
C GLU A 11 7.86 -15.85 -0.79
N THR A 12 6.65 -16.19 -1.24
CA THR A 12 5.45 -15.44 -0.91
C THR A 12 5.04 -15.88 0.48
N ARG A 13 4.99 -14.93 1.41
CA ARG A 13 4.47 -15.15 2.77
C ARG A 13 3.08 -14.55 2.83
N THR A 14 2.23 -15.16 3.65
CA THR A 14 0.90 -14.63 3.91
C THR A 14 0.93 -13.71 5.12
N ILE A 15 0.21 -12.60 5.03
CA ILE A 15 0.02 -11.63 6.10
C ILE A 15 -1.47 -11.45 6.39
N SER A 16 -1.76 -10.89 7.54
CA SER A 16 -3.07 -10.39 7.95
C SER A 16 -3.35 -8.99 7.35
N GLY A 17 -4.60 -8.59 7.35
CA GLY A 17 -4.97 -7.22 6.95
C GLY A 17 -4.44 -6.16 7.92
N GLN A 18 -4.21 -6.49 9.19
CA GLN A 18 -3.55 -5.59 10.14
C GLN A 18 -2.09 -5.32 9.76
N GLU A 19 -1.35 -6.35 9.35
CA GLU A 19 0.01 -6.19 8.82
C GLU A 19 0.01 -5.35 7.53
N LEU A 20 -0.96 -5.57 6.63
CA LEU A 20 -1.10 -4.71 5.44
C LEU A 20 -1.37 -3.24 5.80
N ILE A 21 -2.20 -2.98 6.81
CA ILE A 21 -2.44 -1.63 7.33
C ILE A 21 -1.15 -1.02 7.89
N GLN A 22 -0.29 -1.81 8.55
CA GLN A 22 1.02 -1.34 9.03
C GLN A 22 1.96 -0.95 7.88
N VAL A 23 1.97 -1.73 6.79
CA VAL A 23 2.71 -1.41 5.56
C VAL A 23 2.24 -0.07 4.98
N LEU A 24 0.93 0.16 4.92
CA LEU A 24 0.39 1.46 4.45
C LEU A 24 0.75 2.61 5.39
N GLY A 25 0.76 2.36 6.70
CA GLY A 25 1.26 3.32 7.68
C GLY A 25 2.74 3.67 7.46
N TYR A 26 3.55 2.69 7.09
CA TYR A 26 4.95 2.92 6.72
C TYR A 26 5.07 3.74 5.42
N TYR A 27 4.29 3.43 4.39
CA TYR A 27 4.25 4.23 3.15
C TYR A 27 3.85 5.67 3.40
N ALA A 28 2.86 5.92 4.27
CA ALA A 28 2.47 7.27 4.66
C ALA A 28 3.64 8.04 5.31
N ARG A 29 4.41 7.38 6.20
CA ARG A 29 5.60 7.98 6.82
C ARG A 29 6.68 8.32 5.79
N ARG A 30 7.00 7.39 4.88
CA ARG A 30 7.99 7.63 3.83
C ARG A 30 7.57 8.72 2.85
N MET A 31 6.30 8.72 2.43
CA MET A 31 5.76 9.74 1.55
C MET A 31 5.84 11.13 2.17
N ARG A 32 5.47 11.26 3.44
CA ARG A 32 5.63 12.53 4.18
C ARG A 32 7.09 13.00 4.15
N GLN A 33 8.04 12.13 4.50
CA GLN A 33 9.47 12.46 4.46
C GLN A 33 9.91 12.91 3.07
N ALA A 34 9.49 12.23 2.01
CA ALA A 34 9.88 12.57 0.64
C ALA A 34 9.29 13.91 0.16
N ILE A 35 8.05 14.22 0.55
CA ILE A 35 7.44 15.52 0.25
C ILE A 35 8.11 16.64 1.04
N ASP A 36 8.38 16.43 2.33
CA ASP A 36 9.05 17.42 3.18
C ASP A 36 10.52 17.65 2.73
N MET A 37 11.19 16.62 2.20
CA MET A 37 12.54 16.71 1.64
C MET A 37 12.58 17.18 0.18
N ASN A 38 11.43 17.47 -0.44
CA ASN A 38 11.34 17.90 -1.85
C ASN A 38 11.93 16.86 -2.84
N THR A 39 11.99 15.58 -2.44
CA THR A 39 12.49 14.45 -3.26
C THR A 39 11.36 13.72 -4.01
N TYR A 40 10.10 14.11 -3.76
CA TYR A 40 8.88 13.79 -4.51
C TYR A 40 8.73 12.33 -4.95
N THR A 41 8.22 11.48 -4.05
CA THR A 41 7.50 10.26 -4.44
C THR A 41 5.99 10.56 -4.43
N ALA A 42 5.38 10.63 -5.63
CA ALA A 42 3.95 10.93 -5.76
C ALA A 42 3.05 9.72 -5.46
N GLU A 43 3.61 8.51 -5.49
CA GLU A 43 2.89 7.26 -5.32
C GLU A 43 3.82 6.23 -4.69
N THR A 44 3.29 5.40 -3.79
CA THR A 44 4.00 4.25 -3.22
C THR A 44 2.98 3.14 -3.02
N ALA A 45 3.25 1.99 -3.64
CA ALA A 45 2.30 0.90 -3.74
C ALA A 45 2.99 -0.45 -3.66
N ALA A 46 2.23 -1.46 -3.25
CA ALA A 46 2.60 -2.85 -3.29
C ALA A 46 1.55 -3.66 -4.05
N MET A 47 2.02 -4.76 -4.63
CA MET A 47 1.16 -5.79 -5.16
C MET A 47 0.92 -6.86 -4.09
N VAL A 48 -0.34 -7.25 -3.93
CA VAL A 48 -0.73 -8.34 -3.02
C VAL A 48 -1.76 -9.22 -3.71
N GLU A 49 -1.89 -10.46 -3.26
CA GLU A 49 -2.91 -11.39 -3.75
C GLU A 49 -3.76 -11.88 -2.58
N TYR A 50 -5.08 -11.95 -2.78
CA TYR A 50 -6.01 -12.52 -1.81
C TYR A 50 -7.02 -13.38 -2.57
N HIS A 51 -7.16 -14.65 -2.16
CA HIS A 51 -8.01 -15.64 -2.85
C HIS A 51 -7.78 -15.74 -4.36
N GLY A 52 -6.53 -15.67 -4.82
CA GLY A 52 -6.20 -15.75 -6.25
C GLY A 52 -6.48 -14.48 -7.04
N GLN A 53 -6.85 -13.38 -6.39
CA GLN A 53 -7.09 -12.08 -7.02
C GLN A 53 -5.97 -11.08 -6.66
N PRO A 54 -5.32 -10.47 -7.66
CA PRO A 54 -4.30 -9.45 -7.40
C PRO A 54 -4.93 -8.09 -7.07
N TYR A 55 -4.35 -7.40 -6.10
CA TYR A 55 -4.75 -6.07 -5.65
C TYR A 55 -3.53 -5.15 -5.56
N GLU A 56 -3.60 -4.01 -6.25
CA GLU A 56 -2.67 -2.90 -6.02
C GLU A 56 -3.11 -2.12 -4.81
N VAL A 57 -2.25 -2.04 -3.79
CA VAL A 57 -2.57 -1.35 -2.54
C VAL A 57 -1.48 -0.32 -2.27
N GLY A 58 -1.87 0.94 -2.06
CA GLY A 58 -0.88 1.99 -1.94
C GLY A 58 -1.42 3.31 -1.44
N LEU A 59 -0.53 4.31 -1.47
CA LEU A 59 -0.84 5.71 -1.26
C LEU A 59 -0.45 6.54 -2.48
N LYS A 60 -1.18 7.63 -2.68
CA LYS A 60 -0.92 8.64 -3.68
C LYS A 60 -0.98 10.04 -3.06
N TYR A 61 -0.01 10.90 -3.39
CA TYR A 61 -0.03 12.32 -3.05
C TYR A 61 -0.39 13.17 -4.28
N HIS A 62 -1.45 13.97 -4.16
CA HIS A 62 -1.98 14.83 -5.21
C HIS A 62 -1.18 16.14 -5.34
N THR A 63 0.10 16.04 -5.71
CA THR A 63 1.06 17.16 -5.82
C THR A 63 0.55 18.35 -6.64
N ARG A 64 -0.12 18.10 -7.77
CA ARG A 64 -0.66 19.18 -8.62
C ARG A 64 -1.74 19.99 -7.90
N LYS A 65 -2.63 19.32 -7.16
CA LYS A 65 -3.70 19.96 -6.38
C LYS A 65 -3.09 20.76 -5.23
N ALA A 66 -2.19 20.13 -4.46
CA ALA A 66 -1.46 20.76 -3.36
C ALA A 66 -0.75 22.05 -3.80
N ARG A 67 0.00 22.01 -4.92
CA ARG A 67 0.68 23.18 -5.47
C ARG A 67 -0.27 24.28 -5.93
N LYS A 68 -1.38 23.92 -6.57
CA LYS A 68 -2.40 24.89 -7.02
C LYS A 68 -3.03 25.64 -5.84
N GLU A 69 -3.17 24.97 -4.70
CA GLU A 69 -3.72 25.53 -3.46
C GLU A 69 -2.64 26.18 -2.57
N GLY A 70 -1.40 26.30 -3.05
CA GLY A 70 -0.30 26.97 -2.34
C GLY A 70 0.26 26.17 -1.17
N GLN A 71 -0.01 24.86 -1.10
CA GLN A 71 0.49 24.01 -0.01
C GLN A 71 2.01 23.86 -0.10
N ILE A 72 2.69 24.16 1.02
CA ILE A 72 4.11 23.94 1.22
C ILE A 72 4.27 22.73 2.15
N GLY A 73 5.06 21.74 1.74
CA GLY A 73 5.26 20.50 2.50
C GLY A 73 4.07 19.53 2.43
N PHE A 74 4.12 18.50 3.29
CA PHE A 74 3.08 17.47 3.34
C PHE A 74 1.81 17.95 4.08
N ASP A 75 0.65 17.75 3.45
CA ASP A 75 -0.66 17.84 4.11
C ASP A 75 -1.52 16.62 3.71
N ALA A 76 -2.00 15.90 4.73
CA ALA A 76 -2.76 14.67 4.56
C ALA A 76 -4.03 14.82 3.70
N ARG A 77 -4.59 16.04 3.58
CA ARG A 77 -5.75 16.33 2.71
C ARG A 77 -5.48 16.12 1.23
N TYR A 78 -4.21 16.06 0.84
CA TYR A 78 -3.78 15.75 -0.52
C TYR A 78 -3.23 14.33 -0.66
N ALA A 79 -3.32 13.50 0.38
CA ALA A 79 -2.99 12.09 0.31
C ALA A 79 -4.28 11.25 0.17
N SER A 80 -4.19 10.16 -0.59
CA SER A 80 -5.22 9.13 -0.64
C SER A 80 -4.58 7.75 -0.53
N PHE A 81 -5.32 6.83 0.07
CA PHE A 81 -5.03 5.40 0.11
C PHE A 81 -5.89 4.72 -0.96
N TYR A 82 -5.42 3.64 -1.55
CA TYR A 82 -6.21 2.92 -2.54
C TYR A 82 -6.00 1.42 -2.46
N ILE A 83 -7.01 0.69 -2.90
CA ILE A 83 -6.95 -0.74 -3.20
C ILE A 83 -7.65 -1.01 -4.53
N GLY A 84 -6.89 -1.47 -5.52
CA GLY A 84 -7.37 -1.60 -6.89
C GLY A 84 -7.89 -0.25 -7.40
N LYS A 85 -9.21 -0.17 -7.63
CA LYS A 85 -9.88 1.05 -8.12
C LYS A 85 -10.53 1.89 -7.01
N GLU A 86 -10.57 1.37 -5.79
CA GLU A 86 -11.21 2.04 -4.65
C GLU A 86 -10.24 3.00 -4.00
N VAL A 87 -10.71 4.20 -3.67
CA VAL A 87 -9.89 5.30 -3.13
C VAL A 87 -10.49 5.79 -1.83
N TYR A 88 -9.62 6.02 -0.85
CA TYR A 88 -9.92 6.40 0.52
C TYR A 88 -9.09 7.62 0.90
N TYR A 89 -9.66 8.58 1.62
CA TYR A 89 -9.00 9.86 1.90
C TYR A 89 -8.33 9.93 3.28
N SER A 90 -8.40 8.83 4.04
CA SER A 90 -7.65 8.66 5.29
C SER A 90 -7.37 7.19 5.58
N LEU A 91 -6.37 6.93 6.41
CA LEU A 91 -6.09 5.57 6.88
C LEU A 91 -7.27 5.01 7.69
N GLY A 92 -7.96 5.85 8.48
CA GLY A 92 -9.13 5.43 9.25
C GLY A 92 -10.28 4.99 8.35
N GLU A 93 -10.55 5.74 7.27
CA GLU A 93 -11.56 5.37 6.27
C GLU A 93 -11.18 4.05 5.57
N PHE A 94 -9.91 3.91 5.17
CA PHE A 94 -9.38 2.67 4.60
C PHE A 94 -9.60 1.48 5.56
N MET A 95 -9.22 1.61 6.84
CA MET A 95 -9.42 0.55 7.84
C MET A 95 -10.89 0.18 8.03
N GLN A 96 -11.79 1.15 7.97
CA GLN A 96 -13.20 0.95 8.23
C GLN A 96 -13.93 0.31 7.06
N TYR A 97 -13.56 0.66 5.82
CA TYR A 97 -14.37 0.36 4.64
C TYR A 97 -13.67 -0.47 3.56
N ALA A 98 -12.33 -0.47 3.50
CA ALA A 98 -11.61 -1.17 2.44
C ALA A 98 -11.82 -2.68 2.50
N ARG A 99 -12.02 -3.29 1.33
CA ARG A 99 -12.32 -4.71 1.18
C ARG A 99 -11.43 -5.38 0.13
N MET A 100 -11.14 -6.65 0.37
CA MET A 100 -10.60 -7.60 -0.61
C MET A 100 -11.58 -8.76 -0.70
N ASP A 101 -12.00 -9.11 -1.92
CA ASP A 101 -12.97 -10.18 -2.17
C ASP A 101 -14.21 -10.11 -1.25
N GLY A 102 -14.71 -8.88 -1.02
CA GLY A 102 -15.86 -8.63 -0.13
C GLY A 102 -15.57 -8.67 1.38
N CYS A 103 -14.41 -9.17 1.81
CA CYS A 103 -13.96 -9.16 3.20
C CYS A 103 -13.32 -7.82 3.57
N ARG A 104 -13.73 -7.22 4.70
CA ARG A 104 -13.09 -6.00 5.19
C ARG A 104 -11.64 -6.30 5.56
N ILE A 105 -10.69 -5.49 5.08
CA ILE A 105 -9.26 -5.72 5.28
C ILE A 105 -8.93 -5.89 6.76
N ALA A 106 -9.47 -5.02 7.63
CA ALA A 106 -9.23 -5.09 9.07
C ALA A 106 -9.64 -6.43 9.74
N ASP A 107 -10.52 -7.21 9.10
CA ASP A 107 -11.03 -8.50 9.60
C ASP A 107 -10.31 -9.71 8.96
N ILE A 108 -9.40 -9.49 8.00
CA ILE A 108 -8.63 -10.57 7.39
C ILE A 108 -7.53 -11.00 8.36
N THR A 109 -7.66 -12.17 8.96
CA THR A 109 -6.69 -12.69 9.94
C THR A 109 -5.45 -13.32 9.30
N GLY A 110 -5.47 -13.55 7.98
CA GLY A 110 -4.37 -14.12 7.21
C GLY A 110 -4.78 -14.45 5.78
N GLY A 111 -3.80 -14.82 4.95
CA GLY A 111 -4.05 -15.26 3.57
C GLY A 111 -3.84 -14.17 2.50
N ILE A 112 -3.41 -12.97 2.89
CA ILE A 112 -2.95 -11.96 1.92
C ILE A 112 -1.52 -12.33 1.54
N GLU A 113 -1.31 -12.83 0.34
CA GLU A 113 0.01 -13.14 -0.19
C GLU A 113 0.70 -11.85 -0.63
N VAL A 114 1.95 -11.68 -0.21
CA VAL A 114 2.74 -10.48 -0.53
C VAL A 114 4.11 -10.85 -1.10
N PHE A 115 4.66 -9.94 -1.90
CA PHE A 115 6.01 -10.05 -2.43
C PHE A 115 7.08 -9.71 -1.36
N PRO A 116 8.32 -10.18 -1.51
CA PRO A 116 9.39 -9.97 -0.51
C PRO A 116 9.62 -8.52 -0.09
N GLU A 117 9.45 -7.55 -1.00
CA GLU A 117 9.62 -6.12 -0.70
C GLU A 117 8.67 -5.63 0.41
N VAL A 118 7.48 -6.24 0.52
CA VAL A 118 6.51 -5.94 1.58
C VAL A 118 6.95 -6.56 2.91
N LEU A 119 7.60 -7.72 2.86
CA LEU A 119 8.11 -8.42 4.05
C LEU A 119 9.28 -7.66 4.67
N GLU A 120 10.19 -7.12 3.87
CA GLU A 120 11.28 -6.28 4.37
C GLU A 120 10.76 -5.09 5.19
N ILE A 121 9.62 -4.51 4.78
CA ILE A 121 8.98 -3.42 5.52
C ILE A 121 8.46 -3.91 6.87
N LEU A 122 7.81 -5.06 6.92
CA LEU A 122 7.26 -5.62 8.15
C LEU A 122 8.38 -6.00 9.12
N ASP A 123 9.43 -6.67 8.63
CA ASP A 123 10.57 -7.09 9.44
C ASP A 123 11.40 -5.90 9.95
N SER A 124 11.41 -4.77 9.22
CA SER A 124 12.09 -3.54 9.63
C SER A 124 11.30 -2.66 10.60
N ASN A 125 10.03 -2.98 10.88
CA ASN A 125 9.17 -2.24 11.83
C ASN A 125 8.85 -3.05 13.11
N LEU A 126 9.46 -4.23 13.30
CA LEU A 126 9.50 -5.01 14.55
C LEU A 126 10.76 -4.69 15.35
#